data_AF-A0A3D8R7M1-F1
#
_entry.id   AF-A0A3D8R7M1-F1
#
_cell.length_a   1.000
_cell.length_b   1.000
_cell.length_c   1.000
_cell.angle_alpha   90.00
_cell.angle_beta   90.00
_cell.angle_gamma   90.00
#
_symmetry.space_group_name_H-M   'P 1'
#
loop_
_entity.id
_entity.type
_entity.pdbx_description
1 polymer ?
#
loop_
_entity_poly.entity_id
_entity_poly.type
_entity_poly.pdbx_seq_one_letter_code
_entity_poly.pdbx_strand_id
1 'polypeptide(L)'
;MYHTPNLTGLRKKHIPRRINEGWGLQHMKLYGVDDEIIISGANLSTDYFTNRQDRYHVFSSKEITRYFFNIQEAVSRLSFLVTPDPQLPAGYILEWPSSNTAPSPLASPSEYIKAASAVLNDLIRVSPVAAASSSNTNTTVYPLSQLTPLLRPDTSTELPAITSILKTLSSPAITSSSWTFTAGYFNPDPSLTALLLSTPSTSNTVITASPQANGFYGSKGVSGLLPAAYTLLARRFLESAAKRKRQDDVTLKEWRRGVVGEQDGWTYHAKGLWISVNGEKEPCISIVGSSNYTKRSYSLDLEVGTAIVTSDERLKKSLAEERDGLQDYASKVGMDDFLKVERRVGLRVRIAMWIVSLVGGAL
;
A
#
# COMPACT_ATOMS: atom_id res chain seq x y z
N MET A 1 -2.35 -20.50 5.31
CA MET A 1 -3.40 -19.46 5.42
C MET A 1 -3.18 -18.65 6.68
N TYR A 2 -2.86 -17.36 6.52
CA TYR A 2 -2.68 -16.44 7.64
C TYR A 2 -4.01 -16.13 8.34
N HIS A 3 -3.97 -15.94 9.67
CA HIS A 3 -5.11 -15.44 10.45
C HIS A 3 -4.63 -14.35 11.41
N THR A 4 -5.25 -13.18 11.36
CA THR A 4 -4.87 -12.03 12.20
C THR A 4 -5.07 -12.30 13.69
N PRO A 5 -4.10 -11.97 14.57
CA PRO A 5 -4.28 -12.09 16.02
C PRO A 5 -5.29 -11.08 16.57
N ASN A 6 -5.71 -10.08 15.76
CA ASN A 6 -6.67 -9.06 16.17
C ASN A 6 -8.14 -9.55 16.17
N LEU A 7 -8.42 -10.71 15.55
CA LEU A 7 -9.77 -11.26 15.41
C LEU A 7 -9.90 -12.65 16.07
N THR A 8 -10.18 -12.65 17.38
CA THR A 8 -10.22 -13.84 18.23
C THR A 8 -11.41 -13.82 19.20
N GLY A 9 -11.71 -14.94 19.86
CA GLY A 9 -12.74 -15.05 20.90
C GLY A 9 -14.15 -14.58 20.47
N LEU A 10 -14.84 -13.86 21.37
CA LEU A 10 -16.21 -13.35 21.14
C LEU A 10 -16.30 -12.44 19.90
N ARG A 11 -15.24 -11.68 19.59
CA ARG A 11 -15.22 -10.81 18.40
C ARG A 11 -15.39 -11.64 17.13
N LYS A 12 -14.65 -12.74 16.99
CA LYS A 12 -14.78 -13.67 15.87
C LYS A 12 -16.17 -14.33 15.79
N LYS A 13 -16.83 -14.57 16.93
CA LYS A 13 -18.17 -15.20 16.98
C LYS A 13 -19.28 -14.31 16.44
N HIS A 14 -19.18 -12.99 16.63
CA HIS A 14 -20.25 -12.04 16.30
C HIS A 14 -20.01 -11.23 15.02
N ILE A 15 -18.79 -11.19 14.49
CA ILE A 15 -18.46 -10.45 13.27
C ILE A 15 -18.85 -11.30 12.03
N PRO A 16 -19.69 -10.77 11.12
CA PRO A 16 -20.00 -11.44 9.86
C PRO A 16 -18.73 -11.69 9.04
N ARG A 17 -18.62 -12.86 8.40
CA ARG A 17 -17.43 -13.24 7.61
C ARG A 17 -17.01 -12.19 6.58
N ARG A 18 -17.96 -11.45 5.99
CA ARG A 18 -17.72 -10.38 5.01
C ARG A 18 -16.96 -9.17 5.59
N ILE A 19 -16.88 -9.01 6.91
CA ILE A 19 -16.21 -7.89 7.59
C ILE A 19 -14.88 -8.36 8.20
N ASN A 20 -14.56 -9.66 8.15
CA ASN A 20 -13.30 -10.22 8.67
C ASN A 20 -12.07 -9.55 8.05
N GLU A 21 -12.15 -9.18 6.76
CA GLU A 21 -11.09 -8.47 6.03
C GLU A 21 -10.72 -7.12 6.67
N GLY A 22 -11.67 -6.48 7.36
CA GLY A 22 -11.47 -5.21 8.04
C GLY A 22 -10.57 -5.27 9.29
N TRP A 23 -10.20 -6.47 9.76
CA TRP A 23 -9.42 -6.68 10.99
C TRP A 23 -7.96 -7.06 10.76
N GLY A 24 -7.56 -7.15 9.49
CA GLY A 24 -6.19 -7.39 9.07
C GLY A 24 -6.02 -8.61 8.20
N LEU A 25 -5.28 -8.45 7.11
CA LEU A 25 -5.00 -9.50 6.14
C LEU A 25 -3.50 -9.63 5.88
N GLN A 26 -3.11 -10.81 5.38
CA GLN A 26 -1.86 -10.90 4.64
C GLN A 26 -2.09 -10.19 3.31
N HIS A 27 -1.30 -9.16 3.05
CA HIS A 27 -1.47 -8.31 1.88
C HIS A 27 -0.16 -8.19 1.09
N MET A 28 0.89 -8.94 1.42
CA MET A 28 2.15 -9.01 0.68
C MET A 28 1.95 -9.70 -0.68
N LYS A 29 2.51 -9.13 -1.76
CA LYS A 29 2.51 -9.69 -3.12
C LYS A 29 3.96 -9.90 -3.54
N LEU A 30 4.39 -11.16 -3.51
CA LEU A 30 5.76 -11.57 -3.79
C LEU A 30 5.71 -12.72 -4.79
N TYR A 31 6.36 -12.55 -5.95
CA TYR A 31 6.42 -13.58 -6.99
C TYR A 31 7.88 -13.88 -7.30
N GLY A 32 8.44 -14.88 -6.61
CA GLY A 32 9.85 -15.26 -6.73
C GLY A 32 10.05 -16.55 -7.51
N VAL A 33 11.07 -16.57 -8.37
CA VAL A 33 11.57 -17.75 -9.09
C VAL A 33 13.10 -17.69 -9.06
N ASP A 34 13.74 -18.71 -8.50
CA ASP A 34 15.19 -18.78 -8.32
C ASP A 34 15.77 -17.53 -7.64
N ASP A 35 16.58 -16.75 -8.36
CA ASP A 35 17.21 -15.52 -7.88
C ASP A 35 16.48 -14.25 -8.35
N GLU A 36 15.29 -14.39 -8.96
CA GLU A 36 14.46 -13.27 -9.40
C GLU A 36 13.18 -13.13 -8.58
N ILE A 37 12.75 -11.89 -8.36
CA ILE A 37 11.48 -11.59 -7.69
C ILE A 37 10.77 -10.40 -8.31
N ILE A 38 9.45 -10.53 -8.48
CA ILE A 38 8.57 -9.42 -8.80
C ILE A 38 7.96 -8.86 -7.52
N ILE A 39 8.19 -7.56 -7.28
CA ILE A 39 7.51 -6.78 -6.25
C ILE A 39 6.40 -5.97 -6.92
N SER A 40 5.18 -6.12 -6.41
CA SER A 40 3.99 -5.51 -7.02
C SER A 40 2.91 -5.24 -5.98
N GLY A 41 1.89 -4.48 -6.37
CA GLY A 41 0.63 -4.38 -5.67
C GLY A 41 -0.48 -5.32 -6.21
N ALA A 42 -0.19 -6.05 -7.29
CA ALA A 42 -1.14 -6.88 -8.03
C ALA A 42 -1.29 -8.29 -7.48
N ASN A 43 -2.51 -8.84 -7.50
CA ASN A 43 -2.76 -10.27 -7.24
C ASN A 43 -2.60 -11.08 -8.54
N LEU A 44 -2.47 -12.41 -8.41
CA LEU A 44 -2.60 -13.33 -9.54
C LEU A 44 -4.09 -13.60 -9.83
N SER A 45 -4.75 -12.65 -10.49
CA SER A 45 -6.12 -12.81 -10.96
C SER A 45 -6.29 -12.25 -12.36
N THR A 46 -7.28 -12.74 -13.10
CA THR A 46 -7.56 -12.34 -14.49
C THR A 46 -7.52 -10.84 -14.68
N ASP A 47 -8.20 -10.08 -13.81
CA ASP A 47 -8.26 -8.62 -13.91
C ASP A 47 -6.87 -7.95 -13.95
N TYR A 48 -5.90 -8.40 -13.14
CA TYR A 48 -4.54 -7.85 -13.14
C TYR A 48 -3.75 -8.21 -14.40
N PHE A 49 -4.07 -9.34 -15.03
CA PHE A 49 -3.48 -9.74 -16.29
C PHE A 49 -4.13 -9.07 -17.50
N THR A 50 -5.34 -8.51 -17.37
CA THR A 50 -6.12 -8.01 -18.51
C THR A 50 -6.41 -6.53 -18.49
N ASN A 51 -6.96 -5.98 -17.39
CA ASN A 51 -7.59 -4.66 -17.40
C ASN A 51 -7.59 -3.96 -16.03
N ARG A 52 -6.61 -4.27 -15.18
CA ARG A 52 -6.39 -3.59 -13.90
C ARG A 52 -4.96 -3.08 -13.85
N GLN A 53 -4.83 -1.75 -13.97
CA GLN A 53 -3.54 -1.07 -13.95
C GLN A 53 -2.92 -1.18 -12.54
N ASP A 54 -1.73 -1.78 -12.46
CA ASP A 54 -0.87 -1.79 -11.27
C ASP A 54 0.60 -1.64 -11.72
N ARG A 55 1.56 -1.81 -10.81
CA ARG A 55 3.01 -1.68 -11.07
C ARG A 55 3.73 -3.00 -10.82
N TYR A 56 4.78 -3.26 -11.58
CA TYR A 56 5.53 -4.53 -11.53
C TYR A 56 7.03 -4.24 -11.66
N HIS A 57 7.80 -4.47 -10.59
CA HIS A 57 9.25 -4.27 -10.60
C HIS A 57 9.92 -5.63 -10.45
N VAL A 58 10.76 -6.00 -11.43
CA VAL A 58 11.53 -7.25 -11.42
C VAL A 58 12.93 -6.95 -10.86
N PHE A 59 13.33 -7.73 -9.87
CA PHE A 59 14.68 -7.69 -9.30
C PHE A 59 15.36 -9.03 -9.56
N SER A 60 16.44 -9.02 -10.35
CA SER A 60 17.32 -10.18 -10.53
C SER A 60 18.48 -10.09 -9.53
N SER A 61 18.23 -10.49 -8.28
CA SER A 61 19.20 -10.48 -7.18
C SER A 61 18.86 -11.56 -6.16
N LYS A 62 19.81 -12.48 -5.97
CA LYS A 62 19.73 -13.53 -4.97
C LYS A 62 19.50 -12.98 -3.56
N GLU A 63 20.15 -11.87 -3.23
CA GLU A 63 20.07 -11.22 -1.93
C GLU A 63 18.66 -10.70 -1.65
N ILE A 64 18.08 -9.96 -2.60
CA ILE A 64 16.71 -9.41 -2.51
C ILE A 64 15.69 -10.55 -2.48
N THR A 65 15.83 -11.53 -3.38
CA THR A 65 14.94 -12.68 -3.46
C THR A 65 14.99 -13.52 -2.17
N ARG A 66 16.19 -13.79 -1.63
CA ARG A 66 16.36 -14.49 -0.35
C ARG A 66 15.75 -13.73 0.82
N TYR A 67 15.91 -12.40 0.86
CA TYR A 67 15.32 -11.57 1.92
C TYR A 67 13.80 -11.75 1.98
N PHE A 68 13.11 -11.55 0.86
CA PHE A 68 11.65 -11.67 0.82
C PHE A 68 11.17 -13.11 0.98
N PHE A 69 11.93 -14.10 0.49
CA PHE A 69 11.66 -15.51 0.75
C PHE A 69 11.68 -15.82 2.26
N ASN A 70 12.68 -15.33 3.00
CA ASN A 70 12.77 -15.55 4.45
C ASN A 70 11.59 -14.92 5.20
N ILE A 71 11.12 -13.73 4.80
CA ILE A 71 9.92 -13.10 5.36
C ILE A 71 8.68 -13.97 5.08
N GLN A 72 8.51 -14.43 3.85
CA GLN A 72 7.37 -15.28 3.47
C GLN A 72 7.40 -16.63 4.19
N GLU A 73 8.57 -17.23 4.37
CA GLU A 73 8.74 -18.47 5.13
C GLU A 73 8.38 -18.26 6.61
N ALA A 74 8.86 -17.18 7.22
CA ALA A 74 8.53 -16.84 8.61
C ALA A 74 7.02 -16.65 8.81
N VAL A 75 6.34 -15.92 7.93
CA VAL A 75 4.88 -15.75 7.98
C VAL A 75 4.15 -17.07 7.74
N SER A 76 4.69 -17.96 6.90
CA SER A 76 4.13 -19.29 6.65
C SER A 76 4.21 -20.18 7.90
N ARG A 77 5.31 -20.14 8.64
CA ARG A 77 5.49 -20.83 9.95
C ARG A 77 4.66 -20.23 11.09
N LEU A 78 3.98 -19.13 10.83
CA LEU A 78 3.03 -18.45 11.72
C LEU A 78 1.58 -18.54 11.18
N SER A 79 1.33 -19.44 10.23
CA SER A 79 0.04 -19.57 9.54
C SER A 79 -0.54 -20.98 9.70
N PHE A 80 -1.84 -21.12 9.44
CA PHE A 80 -2.50 -22.42 9.37
C PHE A 80 -2.10 -23.16 8.10
N LEU A 81 -1.91 -24.47 8.18
CA LEU A 81 -1.83 -25.35 7.02
C LEU A 81 -3.23 -25.56 6.45
N VAL A 82 -3.35 -25.49 5.12
CA VAL A 82 -4.61 -25.77 4.41
C VAL A 82 -4.50 -27.17 3.84
N THR A 83 -5.33 -28.09 4.32
CA THR A 83 -5.35 -29.48 3.86
C THR A 83 -6.68 -29.74 3.16
N PRO A 84 -6.70 -30.28 1.92
CA PRO A 84 -7.94 -30.60 1.23
C PRO A 84 -8.78 -31.61 2.02
N ASP A 85 -10.08 -31.34 2.11
CA ASP A 85 -11.05 -32.27 2.68
C ASP A 85 -12.39 -32.11 1.94
N PRO A 86 -12.71 -33.02 0.99
CA PRO A 86 -13.91 -32.92 0.18
C PRO A 86 -15.20 -33.17 0.98
N GLN A 87 -15.12 -33.68 2.22
CA GLN A 87 -16.29 -33.90 3.06
C GLN A 87 -16.79 -32.60 3.71
N LEU A 88 -15.92 -31.59 3.82
CA LEU A 88 -16.29 -30.30 4.37
C LEU A 88 -16.91 -29.40 3.28
N PRO A 89 -17.94 -28.60 3.59
CA PRO A 89 -18.54 -27.67 2.63
C PRO A 89 -17.54 -26.66 2.03
N ALA A 90 -16.45 -26.35 2.75
CA ALA A 90 -15.39 -25.47 2.27
C ALA A 90 -14.36 -26.18 1.38
N GLY A 91 -14.35 -27.52 1.35
CA GLY A 91 -13.37 -28.34 0.63
C GLY A 91 -11.99 -28.44 1.28
N TYR A 92 -11.79 -27.89 2.48
CA TYR A 92 -10.52 -27.92 3.21
C TYR A 92 -10.69 -27.79 4.73
N ILE A 93 -9.68 -28.27 5.46
CA ILE A 93 -9.47 -28.04 6.89
C ILE A 93 -8.29 -27.09 7.12
N LEU A 94 -8.35 -26.31 8.20
CA LEU A 94 -7.26 -25.47 8.68
C LEU A 94 -6.66 -26.07 9.94
N GLU A 95 -5.41 -26.50 9.83
CA GLU A 95 -4.68 -27.11 10.93
C GLU A 95 -3.61 -26.13 11.41
N TRP A 96 -3.37 -26.07 12.72
CA TRP A 96 -2.22 -25.37 13.27
C TRP A 96 -1.09 -26.37 13.42
N PRO A 97 -0.05 -26.36 12.57
CA PRO A 97 1.03 -27.34 12.65
C PRO A 97 1.74 -27.30 13.99
N SER A 98 2.07 -28.47 14.54
CA SER A 98 2.92 -28.58 15.74
C SER A 98 4.35 -28.09 15.48
N SER A 99 4.77 -28.04 14.22
CA SER A 99 6.05 -27.45 13.78
C SER A 99 6.05 -25.92 13.74
N ASN A 100 4.91 -25.25 13.96
CA ASN A 100 4.88 -23.80 14.01
C ASN A 100 5.65 -23.28 15.23
N THR A 101 6.34 -22.16 15.03
CA THR A 101 7.21 -21.54 16.05
C THR A 101 6.45 -20.82 17.17
N ALA A 102 5.12 -20.74 17.05
CA ALA A 102 4.23 -20.01 17.93
C ALA A 102 2.98 -20.84 18.26
N PRO A 103 2.30 -20.56 19.39
CA PRO A 103 0.95 -21.08 19.61
C PRO A 103 -0.02 -20.49 18.58
N SER A 104 -1.18 -21.13 18.39
CA SER A 104 -2.20 -20.61 17.49
C SER A 104 -2.65 -19.20 17.89
N PRO A 105 -2.79 -18.26 16.94
CA PRO A 105 -3.31 -16.92 17.24
C PRO A 105 -4.75 -16.96 17.78
N LEU A 106 -5.49 -18.05 17.54
CA LEU A 106 -6.84 -18.24 18.09
C LEU A 106 -6.84 -18.71 19.54
N ALA A 107 -5.77 -19.37 20.00
CA ALA A 107 -5.65 -19.91 21.35
C ALA A 107 -4.96 -18.93 22.30
N SER A 108 -3.82 -18.36 21.88
CA SER A 108 -3.00 -17.48 22.71
C SER A 108 -2.46 -16.30 21.88
N PRO A 109 -3.27 -15.27 21.62
CA PRO A 109 -2.91 -14.18 20.69
C PRO A 109 -1.67 -13.39 21.15
N SER A 110 -1.55 -13.11 22.44
CA SER A 110 -0.41 -12.38 23.01
C SER A 110 0.90 -13.16 22.85
N GLU A 111 0.86 -14.47 23.08
CA GLU A 111 2.05 -15.33 23.02
C GLU A 111 2.44 -15.59 21.57
N TYR A 112 1.45 -15.70 20.69
CA TYR A 112 1.64 -15.71 19.25
C TYR A 112 2.37 -14.43 18.78
N ILE A 113 1.92 -13.25 19.19
CA ILE A 113 2.57 -11.97 18.84
C ILE A 113 4.00 -11.91 19.39
N LYS A 114 4.23 -12.37 20.62
CA LYS A 114 5.58 -12.41 21.22
C LYS A 114 6.53 -13.29 20.40
N ALA A 115 6.09 -14.49 20.03
CA ALA A 115 6.89 -15.42 19.21
C ALA A 115 7.10 -14.88 17.78
N ALA A 116 6.05 -14.34 17.15
CA ALA A 116 6.14 -13.70 15.85
C ALA A 116 7.11 -12.50 15.86
N SER A 117 7.06 -11.69 16.91
CA SER A 117 7.98 -10.56 17.11
C SER A 117 9.43 -11.02 17.17
N ALA A 118 9.73 -12.10 17.89
CA ALA A 118 11.10 -12.61 17.98
C ALA A 118 11.63 -13.03 16.60
N VAL A 119 10.87 -13.82 15.85
CA VAL A 119 11.29 -14.33 14.53
C VAL A 119 11.42 -13.21 13.49
N LEU A 120 10.43 -12.32 13.42
CA LEU A 120 10.40 -11.30 12.36
C LEU A 120 11.37 -10.16 12.61
N ASN A 121 11.62 -9.78 13.88
CA ASN A 121 12.58 -8.72 14.20
C ASN A 121 13.97 -9.03 13.68
N ASP A 122 14.42 -10.28 13.80
CA ASP A 122 15.75 -10.68 13.34
C ASP A 122 15.89 -10.57 11.81
N LEU A 123 14.78 -10.72 11.07
CA LEU A 123 14.77 -10.63 9.61
C LEU A 123 14.68 -9.20 9.09
N ILE A 124 13.91 -8.32 9.74
CA ILE A 124 13.65 -6.96 9.25
C ILE A 124 14.62 -5.92 9.80
N ARG A 125 15.40 -6.26 10.83
CA ARG A 125 16.41 -5.35 11.38
C ARG A 125 17.53 -5.11 10.37
N VAL A 126 17.86 -3.84 10.19
CA VAL A 126 19.04 -3.43 9.41
C VAL A 126 20.29 -3.90 10.16
N SER A 127 21.11 -4.73 9.51
CA SER A 127 22.40 -5.12 10.06
C SER A 127 23.34 -3.90 10.10
N PRO A 128 23.93 -3.55 11.26
CA PRO A 128 24.85 -2.42 11.37
C PRO A 128 26.06 -2.53 10.44
N VAL A 129 26.48 -3.76 10.12
CA VAL A 129 27.60 -4.05 9.21
C VAL A 129 27.26 -3.67 7.77
N ALA A 130 26.02 -3.88 7.34
CA ALA A 130 25.56 -3.49 6.00
C ALA A 130 25.40 -1.97 5.85
N ALA A 131 25.15 -1.24 6.94
CA ALA A 131 25.07 0.22 6.93
C ALA A 131 26.44 0.90 6.82
N ALA A 132 27.52 0.21 7.20
CA ALA A 132 28.89 0.73 7.21
C ALA A 132 29.69 0.43 5.92
N SER A 133 29.18 -0.45 5.04
CA SER A 133 29.87 -0.76 3.78
C SER A 133 29.66 0.36 2.76
N SER A 134 30.68 1.19 2.56
CA SER A 134 30.74 2.14 1.44
C SER A 134 31.06 1.38 0.15
N SER A 135 30.03 0.87 -0.53
CA SER A 135 30.16 0.41 -1.92
C SER A 135 30.00 1.58 -2.88
N ASN A 136 30.83 1.62 -3.93
CA ASN A 136 30.64 2.52 -5.09
C ASN A 136 29.45 2.05 -5.95
N THR A 137 28.29 1.82 -5.35
CA THR A 137 27.06 1.43 -6.04
C THR A 137 26.29 2.68 -6.47
N ASN A 138 25.79 2.68 -7.71
CA ASN A 138 24.91 3.74 -8.22
C ASN A 138 23.43 3.52 -7.88
N THR A 139 23.06 2.37 -7.30
CA THR A 139 21.70 2.08 -6.87
C THR A 139 21.73 1.30 -5.56
N THR A 140 20.84 1.69 -4.64
CA THR A 140 20.60 0.99 -3.38
C THR A 140 19.12 0.66 -3.27
N VAL A 141 18.83 -0.60 -2.94
CA VAL A 141 17.46 -1.08 -2.69
C VAL A 141 17.31 -1.39 -1.21
N TYR A 142 16.33 -0.75 -0.58
CA TYR A 142 15.97 -0.97 0.82
C TYR A 142 14.67 -1.78 0.86
N PRO A 143 14.71 -3.06 1.26
CA PRO A 143 13.50 -3.81 1.54
C PRO A 143 12.69 -3.18 2.67
N LEU A 144 11.39 -3.05 2.47
CA LEU A 144 10.45 -2.45 3.40
C LEU A 144 9.41 -3.48 3.82
N SER A 145 8.97 -3.37 5.09
CA SER A 145 7.92 -4.20 5.65
C SER A 145 7.01 -3.39 6.55
N GLN A 146 5.72 -3.69 6.52
CA GLN A 146 4.75 -3.23 7.49
C GLN A 146 4.04 -4.45 8.08
N LEU A 147 4.42 -4.82 9.30
CA LEU A 147 3.99 -6.06 9.96
C LEU A 147 3.42 -5.76 11.36
N THR A 148 2.86 -4.56 11.57
CA THR A 148 2.28 -4.08 12.84
C THR A 148 1.42 -5.09 13.59
N PRO A 149 0.58 -5.93 12.94
CA PRO A 149 -0.19 -6.95 13.66
C PRO A 149 0.65 -8.01 14.38
N LEU A 150 1.90 -8.22 13.95
CA LEU A 150 2.79 -9.28 14.42
C LEU A 150 3.93 -8.80 15.30
N LEU A 151 4.13 -7.48 15.42
CA LEU A 151 5.29 -6.86 16.07
C LEU A 151 4.90 -6.08 17.33
N ARG A 152 5.51 -6.42 18.48
CA ARG A 152 5.42 -5.66 19.74
C ARG A 152 6.80 -5.56 20.41
N PRO A 153 7.38 -4.35 20.54
CA PRO A 153 6.93 -3.08 19.92
C PRO A 153 6.93 -3.18 18.39
N ASP A 154 6.20 -2.29 17.72
CA ASP A 154 6.19 -2.26 16.26
C ASP A 154 7.53 -1.78 15.72
N THR A 155 8.20 -2.64 14.98
CA THR A 155 9.52 -2.43 14.36
C THR A 155 9.45 -2.49 12.83
N SER A 156 8.23 -2.38 12.28
CA SER A 156 7.99 -2.21 10.85
C SER A 156 8.84 -1.07 10.25
N THR A 157 9.26 -1.23 9.01
CA THR A 157 10.21 -0.32 8.35
C THR A 157 9.59 0.61 7.32
N GLU A 158 8.43 0.27 6.72
CA GLU A 158 7.84 1.07 5.64
C GLU A 158 7.43 2.49 6.11
N LEU A 159 6.54 2.60 7.09
CA LEU A 159 6.07 3.90 7.56
C LEU A 159 7.22 4.79 8.10
N PRO A 160 8.16 4.29 8.92
CA PRO A 160 9.33 5.07 9.33
C PRO A 160 10.21 5.52 8.17
N ALA A 161 10.45 4.67 7.17
CA ALA A 161 11.26 5.01 6.00
C ALA A 161 10.62 6.15 5.19
N ILE A 162 9.34 6.02 4.83
CA ILE A 162 8.59 7.05 4.10
C ILE A 162 8.55 8.34 4.90
N THR A 163 8.26 8.26 6.20
CA THR A 163 8.24 9.41 7.10
C THR A 163 9.59 10.12 7.12
N SER A 164 10.69 9.36 7.20
CA SER A 164 12.05 9.93 7.21
C SER A 164 12.40 10.62 5.89
N ILE A 165 12.04 10.01 4.76
CA ILE A 165 12.20 10.60 3.43
C ILE A 165 11.43 11.92 3.32
N LEU A 166 10.12 11.93 3.65
CA LEU A 166 9.30 13.14 3.52
C LEU A 166 9.68 14.24 4.52
N LYS A 167 10.14 13.89 5.73
CA LYS A 167 10.69 14.85 6.69
C LYS A 167 11.99 15.46 6.18
N THR A 168 12.87 14.64 5.60
CA THR A 168 14.11 15.11 4.97
C THR A 168 13.79 16.05 3.81
N LEU A 169 12.84 15.70 2.94
CA LEU A 169 12.36 16.58 1.87
C LEU A 169 11.74 17.88 2.38
N SER A 170 11.19 17.89 3.59
CA SER A 170 10.66 19.11 4.22
C SER A 170 11.76 20.03 4.78
N SER A 171 13.02 19.61 4.72
CA SER A 171 14.16 20.44 5.14
C SER A 171 14.33 21.65 4.21
N PRO A 172 14.59 22.85 4.75
CA PRO A 172 14.91 24.04 3.95
C PRO A 172 16.13 23.87 3.03
N ALA A 173 17.00 22.90 3.31
CA ALA A 173 18.18 22.62 2.49
C ALA A 173 17.81 22.01 1.11
N ILE A 174 16.63 21.39 0.98
CA ILE A 174 16.15 20.81 -0.28
C ILE A 174 15.19 21.80 -0.93
N THR A 175 15.75 22.70 -1.73
CA THR A 175 15.01 23.83 -2.33
C THR A 175 14.37 23.51 -3.67
N SER A 176 14.82 22.44 -4.33
CA SER A 176 14.31 22.02 -5.64
C SER A 176 14.05 20.52 -5.63
N SER A 177 12.79 20.15 -5.42
CA SER A 177 12.33 18.77 -5.47
C SER A 177 10.90 18.70 -6.00
N SER A 178 10.52 17.51 -6.48
CA SER A 178 9.14 17.19 -6.85
C SER A 178 8.83 15.76 -6.44
N TRP A 179 7.56 15.47 -6.20
CA TRP A 179 7.12 14.11 -5.97
C TRP A 179 5.84 13.78 -6.73
N THR A 180 5.71 12.50 -7.12
CA THR A 180 4.44 11.92 -7.58
C THR A 180 4.03 10.84 -6.60
N PHE A 181 2.82 10.94 -6.06
CA PHE A 181 2.24 9.95 -5.17
C PHE A 181 1.03 9.32 -5.83
N THR A 182 0.91 7.99 -5.77
CA THR A 182 -0.28 7.31 -6.28
C THR A 182 -0.82 6.28 -5.32
N ALA A 183 -2.15 6.19 -5.27
CA ALA A 183 -2.89 5.15 -4.60
C ALA A 183 -4.21 4.92 -5.36
N GLY A 184 -4.49 3.68 -5.77
CA GLY A 184 -5.72 3.35 -6.49
C GLY A 184 -6.99 3.69 -5.73
N TYR A 185 -6.97 3.45 -4.42
CA TYR A 185 -8.01 3.85 -3.48
C TYR A 185 -7.48 5.00 -2.62
N PHE A 186 -7.77 6.24 -3.01
CA PHE A 186 -7.18 7.41 -2.36
C PHE A 186 -7.73 7.64 -0.95
N ASN A 187 -7.04 7.03 0.01
CA ASN A 187 -7.18 7.27 1.44
C ASN A 187 -5.81 7.17 2.15
N PRO A 188 -4.81 7.97 1.75
CA PRO A 188 -3.51 7.95 2.41
C PRO A 188 -3.65 8.30 3.89
N ASP A 189 -2.79 7.73 4.73
CA ASP A 189 -2.74 8.06 6.15
C ASP A 189 -2.61 9.60 6.34
N PRO A 190 -3.37 10.20 7.26
CA PRO A 190 -3.33 11.65 7.45
C PRO A 190 -1.92 12.20 7.75
N SER A 191 -1.06 11.40 8.40
CA SER A 191 0.33 11.80 8.68
C SER A 191 1.15 11.92 7.39
N LEU A 192 0.97 11.00 6.44
CA LEU A 192 1.63 11.05 5.13
C LEU A 192 1.12 12.23 4.30
N THR A 193 -0.19 12.46 4.30
CA THR A 193 -0.78 13.64 3.63
C THR A 193 -0.22 14.95 4.20
N ALA A 194 -0.10 15.04 5.52
CA ALA A 194 0.46 16.22 6.18
C ALA A 194 1.93 16.44 5.79
N LEU A 195 2.73 15.37 5.73
CA LEU A 195 4.14 15.43 5.36
C LEU A 195 4.35 15.77 3.88
N LEU A 196 3.59 15.17 2.97
CA LEU A 196 3.63 15.51 1.53
C LEU A 196 3.38 17.02 1.33
N LEU A 197 2.35 17.55 1.99
CA LEU A 197 1.98 18.97 1.94
C LEU A 197 2.90 19.89 2.77
N SER A 198 3.81 19.36 3.59
CA SER A 198 4.81 20.17 4.31
C SER A 198 6.11 20.35 3.53
N THR A 199 6.33 19.55 2.49
CA THR A 199 7.53 19.70 1.65
C THR A 199 7.49 21.04 0.88
N PRO A 200 8.62 21.74 0.71
CA PRO A 200 8.72 22.92 -0.15
C PRO A 200 8.68 22.58 -1.65
N SER A 201 8.71 21.28 -2.00
CA SER A 201 8.66 20.73 -3.37
C SER A 201 7.59 21.37 -4.26
N THR A 202 7.89 21.58 -5.54
CA THR A 202 6.93 22.10 -6.52
C THR A 202 6.65 21.06 -7.60
N SER A 203 5.64 21.32 -8.45
CA SER A 203 5.25 20.39 -9.54
C SER A 203 4.87 18.99 -9.07
N ASN A 204 4.30 18.89 -7.86
CA ASN A 204 3.93 17.61 -7.29
C ASN A 204 2.64 17.08 -7.91
N THR A 205 2.50 15.76 -7.98
CA THR A 205 1.32 15.11 -8.55
C THR A 205 0.76 14.04 -7.63
N VAL A 206 -0.56 14.01 -7.48
CA VAL A 206 -1.29 12.88 -6.91
C VAL A 206 -2.08 12.20 -8.03
N ILE A 207 -1.96 10.88 -8.17
CA ILE A 207 -2.75 10.09 -9.13
C ILE A 207 -3.62 9.09 -8.36
N THR A 208 -4.93 9.11 -8.61
CA THR A 208 -5.90 8.17 -8.04
C THR A 208 -6.84 7.64 -9.12
N ALA A 209 -7.57 6.56 -8.86
CA ALA A 209 -8.66 6.14 -9.71
C ALA A 209 -9.77 7.22 -9.75
N SER A 210 -10.28 7.52 -10.94
CA SER A 210 -11.61 8.12 -11.09
C SER A 210 -12.68 7.19 -10.50
N PRO A 211 -13.90 7.69 -10.19
CA PRO A 211 -14.99 6.82 -9.76
C PRO A 211 -15.25 5.66 -10.73
N GLN A 212 -15.20 5.91 -12.04
CA GLN A 212 -15.48 4.94 -13.10
C GLN A 212 -14.36 3.91 -13.31
N ALA A 213 -13.14 4.20 -12.87
CA ALA A 213 -12.02 3.25 -12.86
C ALA A 213 -11.81 2.59 -11.48
N ASN A 214 -12.72 2.83 -10.54
CA ASN A 214 -12.66 2.21 -9.22
C ASN A 214 -13.26 0.80 -9.26
N GLY A 215 -12.59 -0.19 -8.68
CA GLY A 215 -13.07 -1.59 -8.67
C GLY A 215 -14.43 -1.80 -7.97
N PHE A 216 -14.88 -0.85 -7.14
CA PHE A 216 -16.17 -0.90 -6.47
C PHE A 216 -17.28 -0.11 -7.18
N TYR A 217 -16.99 0.50 -8.33
CA TYR A 217 -17.98 1.23 -9.11
C TYR A 217 -19.13 0.30 -9.53
N GLY A 218 -20.37 0.76 -9.32
CA GLY A 218 -21.58 -0.04 -9.61
C GLY A 218 -21.82 -1.23 -8.66
N SER A 219 -20.96 -1.46 -7.66
CA SER A 219 -21.16 -2.55 -6.69
C SER A 219 -22.46 -2.39 -5.89
N LYS A 220 -23.15 -3.50 -5.62
CA LYS A 220 -24.38 -3.49 -4.81
C LYS A 220 -24.07 -3.35 -3.31
N GLY A 221 -24.92 -2.61 -2.59
CA GLY A 221 -24.81 -2.47 -1.13
C GLY A 221 -23.76 -1.46 -0.68
N VAL A 222 -23.18 -1.69 0.50
CA VAL A 222 -22.28 -0.71 1.17
C VAL A 222 -20.98 -0.49 0.39
N SER A 223 -20.44 -1.50 -0.29
CA SER A 223 -19.23 -1.36 -1.11
C SER A 223 -19.42 -0.38 -2.27
N GLY A 224 -20.63 -0.26 -2.82
CA GLY A 224 -20.95 0.75 -3.84
C GLY A 224 -20.84 2.20 -3.37
N LEU A 225 -20.72 2.44 -2.05
CA LEU A 225 -20.49 3.77 -1.49
C LEU A 225 -19.01 4.19 -1.52
N LEU A 226 -18.08 3.24 -1.74
CA LEU A 226 -16.64 3.48 -1.68
C LEU A 226 -16.13 4.49 -2.71
N PRO A 227 -16.55 4.45 -4.00
CA PRO A 227 -16.10 5.46 -4.98
C PRO A 227 -16.46 6.90 -4.56
N ALA A 228 -17.64 7.10 -3.97
CA ALA A 228 -18.06 8.39 -3.44
C ALA A 228 -17.30 8.78 -2.17
N ALA A 229 -16.91 7.82 -1.33
CA ALA A 229 -16.05 8.06 -0.18
C ALA A 229 -14.66 8.55 -0.60
N TYR A 230 -14.04 7.90 -1.60
CA TYR A 230 -12.75 8.35 -2.14
C TYR A 230 -12.86 9.71 -2.82
N THR A 231 -13.98 10.01 -3.49
CA THR A 231 -14.25 11.38 -4.00
C THR A 231 -14.24 12.41 -2.88
N LEU A 232 -14.83 12.12 -1.72
CA LEU A 232 -14.79 13.02 -0.57
C LEU A 232 -13.37 13.23 -0.04
N LEU A 233 -12.56 12.16 0.02
CA LEU A 233 -11.19 12.20 0.50
C LEU A 233 -10.27 12.98 -0.45
N ALA A 234 -10.42 12.79 -1.76
CA ALA A 234 -9.75 13.57 -2.79
C ALA A 234 -10.07 15.07 -2.68
N ARG A 235 -11.34 15.42 -2.47
CA ARG A 235 -11.74 16.81 -2.20
C ARG A 235 -11.08 17.37 -0.94
N ARG A 236 -11.09 16.61 0.17
CA ARG A 236 -10.47 17.03 1.44
C ARG A 236 -8.96 17.24 1.29
N PHE A 237 -8.30 16.47 0.45
CA PHE A 237 -6.89 16.67 0.12
C PHE A 237 -6.65 18.01 -0.55
N LEU A 238 -7.43 18.39 -1.57
CA LEU A 238 -7.31 19.72 -2.20
C LEU A 238 -7.64 20.86 -1.23
N GLU A 239 -8.66 20.70 -0.38
CA GLU A 239 -8.97 21.67 0.69
C GLU A 239 -7.79 21.81 1.67
N SER A 240 -7.11 20.71 2.00
CA SER A 240 -5.94 20.67 2.87
C SER A 240 -4.71 21.33 2.23
N ALA A 241 -4.52 21.15 0.92
CA ALA A 241 -3.48 21.83 0.13
C ALA A 241 -3.73 23.35 0.08
N ALA A 242 -4.95 23.78 -0.20
CA ALA A 242 -5.32 25.20 -0.21
C ALA A 242 -5.14 25.87 1.16
N LYS A 243 -5.56 25.20 2.25
CA LYS A 243 -5.34 25.71 3.62
C LYS A 243 -3.86 25.90 3.97
N ARG A 244 -2.98 25.10 3.38
CA ARG A 244 -1.51 25.20 3.54
C ARG A 244 -0.83 26.09 2.51
N LYS A 245 -1.60 26.75 1.63
CA LYS A 245 -1.08 27.57 0.52
C LYS A 245 -0.19 26.77 -0.45
N ARG A 246 -0.54 25.50 -0.69
CA ARG A 246 0.16 24.57 -1.59
C ARG A 246 -0.66 24.19 -2.83
N GLN A 247 -1.76 24.90 -3.10
CA GLN A 247 -2.66 24.59 -4.22
C GLN A 247 -1.98 24.71 -5.59
N ASP A 248 -0.97 25.57 -5.71
CA ASP A 248 -0.22 25.79 -6.94
C ASP A 248 0.96 24.80 -7.08
N ASP A 249 1.33 24.13 -5.98
CA ASP A 249 2.45 23.19 -5.91
C ASP A 249 2.04 21.73 -6.13
N VAL A 250 0.74 21.43 -6.09
CA VAL A 250 0.21 20.05 -6.14
C VAL A 250 -0.94 19.93 -7.13
N THR A 251 -0.83 19.01 -8.08
CA THR A 251 -1.91 18.66 -9.00
C THR A 251 -2.51 17.30 -8.64
N LEU A 252 -3.81 17.26 -8.39
CA LEU A 252 -4.57 16.01 -8.30
C LEU A 252 -5.02 15.58 -9.71
N LYS A 253 -4.78 14.32 -10.06
CA LYS A 253 -5.23 13.69 -11.29
C LYS A 253 -6.04 12.43 -11.00
N GLU A 254 -7.11 12.23 -11.77
CA GLU A 254 -7.92 11.01 -11.76
C GLU A 254 -7.67 10.21 -13.04
N TRP A 255 -7.27 8.95 -12.85
CA TRP A 255 -7.04 7.99 -13.92
C TRP A 255 -8.37 7.36 -14.38
N ARG A 256 -8.57 7.30 -15.70
CA ARG A 256 -9.72 6.65 -16.32
C ARG A 256 -9.43 6.19 -17.75
N ARG A 257 -9.48 4.87 -17.97
CA ARG A 257 -9.58 4.26 -19.30
C ARG A 257 -10.90 3.49 -19.39
N GLY A 258 -11.90 4.09 -20.02
CA GLY A 258 -13.26 3.53 -20.09
C GLY A 258 -14.02 3.59 -18.75
N VAL A 259 -14.95 2.66 -18.56
CA VAL A 259 -15.74 2.47 -17.33
C VAL A 259 -15.69 1.00 -16.96
N VAL A 260 -15.38 0.68 -15.70
CA VAL A 260 -15.36 -0.72 -15.27
C VAL A 260 -16.71 -1.41 -15.52
N GLY A 261 -16.65 -2.61 -16.09
CA GLY A 261 -17.83 -3.39 -16.49
C GLY A 261 -18.29 -3.11 -17.93
N GLU A 262 -17.77 -2.09 -18.60
CA GLU A 262 -17.96 -1.84 -20.04
C GLU A 262 -16.80 -2.40 -20.87
N GLN A 263 -17.00 -2.52 -22.18
CA GLN A 263 -15.95 -2.92 -23.12
C GLN A 263 -14.76 -1.94 -23.06
N ASP A 264 -13.54 -2.48 -23.04
CA ASP A 264 -12.29 -1.71 -22.88
C ASP A 264 -12.20 -0.85 -21.60
N GLY A 265 -13.07 -1.14 -20.62
CA GLY A 265 -13.07 -0.55 -19.30
C GLY A 265 -12.00 -1.15 -18.39
N TRP A 266 -11.12 -0.29 -17.88
CA TRP A 266 -10.04 -0.68 -16.97
C TRP A 266 -10.27 -0.11 -15.57
N THR A 267 -9.74 -0.82 -14.58
CA THR A 267 -9.64 -0.32 -13.21
C THR A 267 -8.23 0.15 -12.88
N TYR A 268 -8.10 1.10 -11.96
CA TYR A 268 -6.80 1.63 -11.53
C TYR A 268 -6.48 1.21 -10.10
N HIS A 269 -5.28 0.65 -9.91
CA HIS A 269 -4.86 0.08 -8.64
C HIS A 269 -3.36 0.25 -8.34
N ALA A 270 -2.63 1.05 -9.12
CA ALA A 270 -1.24 1.35 -8.84
C ALA A 270 -1.07 2.09 -7.50
N LYS A 271 0.03 1.82 -6.80
CA LYS A 271 0.46 2.54 -5.59
C LYS A 271 1.95 2.83 -5.65
N GLY A 272 2.38 3.97 -5.14
CA GLY A 272 3.78 4.34 -5.21
C GLY A 272 4.09 5.76 -4.84
N LEU A 273 5.39 6.01 -4.73
CA LEU A 273 5.97 7.34 -4.57
C LEU A 273 7.19 7.43 -5.49
N TRP A 274 7.30 8.52 -6.25
CA TRP A 274 8.50 8.89 -7.01
C TRP A 274 8.94 10.26 -6.53
N ILE A 275 10.23 10.45 -6.33
CA ILE A 275 10.80 11.72 -5.88
C ILE A 275 12.00 12.07 -6.75
N SER A 276 12.03 13.33 -7.19
CA SER A 276 13.20 13.98 -7.77
C SER A 276 13.71 15.03 -6.80
N VAL A 277 15.02 15.12 -6.62
CA VAL A 277 15.67 16.13 -5.76
C VAL A 277 16.70 16.91 -6.55
N ASN A 278 17.20 18.00 -5.97
CA ASN A 278 18.24 18.87 -6.55
C ASN A 278 17.91 19.38 -7.97
N GLY A 279 16.61 19.56 -8.28
CA GLY A 279 16.15 20.02 -9.58
C GLY A 279 16.25 18.99 -10.71
N GLU A 280 16.52 17.73 -10.39
CA GLU A 280 16.45 16.65 -11.39
C GLU A 280 15.03 16.50 -11.95
N LYS A 281 14.94 16.15 -13.24
CA LYS A 281 13.65 15.93 -13.92
C LYS A 281 13.15 14.50 -13.71
N GLU A 282 14.07 13.55 -13.79
CA GLU A 282 13.82 12.14 -13.55
C GLU A 282 13.82 11.83 -12.04
N PRO A 283 13.01 10.86 -11.58
CA PRO A 283 13.00 10.47 -10.18
C PRO A 283 14.22 9.62 -9.83
N CYS A 284 14.90 9.99 -8.75
CA CYS A 284 16.06 9.28 -8.19
C CYS A 284 15.66 8.39 -6.99
N ILE A 285 14.44 8.54 -6.48
CA ILE A 285 13.86 7.68 -5.44
C ILE A 285 12.51 7.16 -5.92
N SER A 286 12.26 5.85 -5.77
CA SER A 286 10.92 5.27 -5.97
C SER A 286 10.58 4.26 -4.88
N ILE A 287 9.30 4.21 -4.49
CA ILE A 287 8.77 3.22 -3.57
C ILE A 287 7.72 2.40 -4.32
N VAL A 288 7.86 1.08 -4.26
CA VAL A 288 6.95 0.10 -4.87
C VAL A 288 6.66 -1.02 -3.87
N GLY A 289 5.44 -1.52 -3.84
CA GLY A 289 5.04 -2.56 -2.88
C GLY A 289 3.54 -2.77 -2.83
N SER A 290 3.11 -3.52 -1.83
CA SER A 290 1.71 -3.91 -1.67
C SER A 290 0.85 -2.90 -0.91
N SER A 291 1.48 -1.98 -0.18
CA SER A 291 0.82 -1.00 0.68
C SER A 291 -0.06 -0.04 -0.11
N ASN A 292 -1.26 0.21 0.41
CA ASN A 292 -2.14 1.28 -0.06
C ASN A 292 -1.87 2.61 0.65
N TYR A 293 -0.84 2.66 1.53
CA TYR A 293 -0.47 3.82 2.33
C TYR A 293 -1.58 4.33 3.25
N THR A 294 -2.54 3.46 3.60
CA THR A 294 -3.70 3.81 4.43
C THR A 294 -3.40 3.57 5.91
N LYS A 295 -4.24 4.12 6.80
CA LYS A 295 -4.20 3.76 8.22
C LYS A 295 -4.34 2.24 8.42
N ARG A 296 -5.12 1.56 7.57
CA ARG A 296 -5.31 0.10 7.61
C ARG A 296 -4.00 -0.64 7.31
N SER A 297 -3.31 -0.23 6.24
CA SER A 297 -1.99 -0.76 5.88
C SER A 297 -1.00 -0.63 7.04
N TYR A 298 -1.02 0.50 7.76
CA TYR A 298 -0.12 0.78 8.89
C TYR A 298 -0.55 0.26 10.26
N SER A 299 -1.67 -0.47 10.36
CA SER A 299 -2.14 -0.96 11.67
C SER A 299 -2.65 -2.39 11.66
N LEU A 300 -3.16 -2.88 10.53
CA LEU A 300 -3.92 -4.13 10.47
C LEU A 300 -3.36 -5.12 9.44
N ASP A 301 -2.71 -4.68 8.37
CA ASP A 301 -2.25 -5.57 7.31
C ASP A 301 -0.77 -5.96 7.43
N LEU A 302 -0.42 -7.04 6.74
CA LEU A 302 0.97 -7.41 6.46
C LEU A 302 1.32 -6.93 5.04
N GLU A 303 2.18 -5.93 4.93
CA GLU A 303 2.62 -5.33 3.67
C GLU A 303 4.14 -5.46 3.51
N VAL A 304 4.60 -5.50 2.26
CA VAL A 304 6.02 -5.45 1.90
C VAL A 304 6.22 -4.60 0.66
N GLY A 305 7.43 -4.10 0.50
CA GLY A 305 7.82 -3.34 -0.67
C GLY A 305 9.32 -3.05 -0.67
N THR A 306 9.73 -2.12 -1.51
CA THR A 306 11.11 -1.65 -1.60
C THR A 306 11.13 -0.14 -1.78
N ALA A 307 12.07 0.53 -1.13
CA ALA A 307 12.52 1.86 -1.54
C ALA A 307 13.80 1.71 -2.37
N ILE A 308 13.79 2.30 -3.56
CA ILE A 308 14.91 2.32 -4.50
C ILE A 308 15.48 3.73 -4.47
N VAL A 309 16.79 3.86 -4.29
CA VAL A 309 17.53 5.12 -4.38
C VAL A 309 18.61 4.93 -5.43
N THR A 310 18.66 5.79 -6.45
CA THR A 310 19.54 5.59 -7.59
C THR A 310 20.11 6.89 -8.16
N SER A 311 21.37 6.84 -8.56
CA SER A 311 22.05 7.77 -9.46
C SER A 311 22.31 7.17 -10.85
N ASP A 312 21.83 5.95 -11.12
CA ASP A 312 21.87 5.34 -12.45
C ASP A 312 20.89 6.03 -13.40
N GLU A 313 21.43 6.68 -14.44
CA GLU A 313 20.66 7.47 -15.39
C GLU A 313 19.68 6.64 -16.24
N ARG A 314 19.95 5.35 -16.47
CA ARG A 314 19.02 4.48 -17.20
C ARG A 314 17.83 4.13 -16.31
N LEU A 315 18.09 3.78 -15.06
CA LEU A 315 17.03 3.48 -14.10
C LEU A 315 16.18 4.72 -13.79
N LYS A 316 16.79 5.89 -13.61
CA LYS A 316 16.07 7.17 -13.46
C LYS A 316 15.10 7.43 -14.62
N LYS A 317 15.53 7.21 -15.87
CA LYS A 317 14.67 7.32 -17.05
C LYS A 317 13.54 6.29 -17.05
N SER A 318 13.83 5.03 -16.74
CA SER A 318 12.80 3.98 -16.65
C SER A 318 11.76 4.29 -15.56
N LEU A 319 12.18 4.81 -14.41
CA LEU A 319 11.27 5.26 -13.35
C LEU A 319 10.45 6.48 -13.78
N ALA A 320 11.02 7.39 -14.59
CA ALA A 320 10.28 8.51 -15.18
C ALA A 320 9.23 8.01 -16.19
N GLU A 321 9.60 7.08 -17.08
CA GLU A 321 8.69 6.46 -18.05
C GLU A 321 7.52 5.75 -17.35
N GLU A 322 7.79 5.02 -16.26
CA GLU A 322 6.74 4.41 -15.44
C GLU A 322 5.79 5.46 -14.84
N ARG A 323 6.35 6.50 -14.20
CA ARG A 323 5.60 7.61 -13.58
C ARG A 323 4.74 8.34 -14.62
N ASP A 324 5.29 8.60 -15.80
CA ASP A 324 4.66 9.37 -16.85
C ASP A 324 3.58 8.53 -17.57
N GLY A 325 3.85 7.25 -17.83
CA GLY A 325 2.87 6.33 -18.40
C GLY A 325 1.63 6.09 -17.51
N LEU A 326 1.79 6.15 -16.18
CA LEU A 326 0.63 6.15 -15.27
C LEU A 326 -0.26 7.39 -15.43
N GLN A 327 0.18 8.43 -16.15
CA GLN A 327 -0.59 9.64 -16.38
C GLN A 327 -1.26 9.69 -17.75
N ASP A 328 -1.01 8.72 -18.65
CA ASP A 328 -1.56 8.70 -20.02
C ASP A 328 -3.09 8.79 -20.06
N TYR A 329 -3.75 8.20 -19.07
CA TYR A 329 -5.22 8.23 -18.90
C TYR A 329 -5.65 9.06 -17.68
N ALA A 330 -4.77 9.91 -17.15
CA ALA A 330 -5.02 10.70 -15.95
C ALA A 330 -5.31 12.17 -16.28
N SER A 331 -6.48 12.65 -15.87
CA SER A 331 -6.91 14.05 -16.09
C SER A 331 -6.87 14.84 -14.80
N LYS A 332 -6.49 16.13 -14.88
CA LYS A 332 -6.50 17.04 -13.73
C LYS A 332 -7.91 17.19 -13.17
N VAL A 333 -8.03 17.18 -11.84
CA VAL A 333 -9.27 17.41 -11.11
C VAL A 333 -9.11 18.61 -10.19
N GLY A 334 -10.04 19.57 -10.32
CA GLY A 334 -10.10 20.78 -9.51
C GLY A 334 -11.26 20.78 -8.51
N MET A 335 -11.36 21.85 -7.73
CA MET A 335 -12.47 22.01 -6.78
C MET A 335 -13.85 22.04 -7.46
N ASP A 336 -13.92 22.60 -8.67
CA ASP A 336 -15.17 22.72 -9.44
C ASP A 336 -15.71 21.37 -9.91
N ASP A 337 -14.84 20.38 -10.15
CA ASP A 337 -15.26 19.03 -10.51
C ASP A 337 -16.10 18.38 -9.40
N PHE A 338 -15.81 18.68 -8.13
CA PHE A 338 -16.57 18.15 -6.99
C PHE A 338 -17.93 18.83 -6.78
N LEU A 339 -18.25 19.88 -7.54
CA LEU A 339 -19.57 20.55 -7.52
C LEU A 339 -20.57 19.91 -8.48
N LYS A 340 -20.08 19.15 -9.47
CA LYS A 340 -20.89 18.43 -10.47
C LYS A 340 -21.84 17.45 -9.79
N VAL A 341 -23.04 17.29 -10.36
CA VAL A 341 -24.14 16.53 -9.74
C VAL A 341 -23.74 15.09 -9.46
N GLU A 342 -23.08 14.45 -10.42
CA GLU A 342 -22.57 13.08 -10.36
C GLU A 342 -21.43 12.90 -9.34
N ARG A 343 -20.82 13.99 -8.87
CA ARG A 343 -19.74 13.98 -7.86
C ARG A 343 -20.23 14.36 -6.46
N ARG A 344 -21.51 14.71 -6.29
CA ARG A 344 -22.06 15.09 -4.98
C ARG A 344 -22.14 13.88 -4.05
N VAL A 345 -21.37 13.94 -2.98
CA VAL A 345 -21.33 12.88 -1.96
C VAL A 345 -22.57 12.97 -1.06
N GLY A 346 -23.46 11.99 -1.20
CA GLY A 346 -24.71 11.93 -0.43
C GLY A 346 -24.51 11.67 1.07
N LEU A 347 -25.53 12.02 1.88
CA LEU A 347 -25.50 11.91 3.34
C LEU A 347 -25.22 10.48 3.82
N ARG A 348 -25.75 9.46 3.12
CA ARG A 348 -25.53 8.03 3.43
C ARG A 348 -24.05 7.66 3.41
N VAL A 349 -23.27 8.20 2.45
CA VAL A 349 -21.82 7.96 2.35
C VAL A 349 -21.11 8.57 3.55
N ARG A 350 -21.45 9.82 3.91
CA ARG A 350 -20.85 10.51 5.06
C ARG A 350 -21.13 9.79 6.38
N ILE A 351 -22.37 9.33 6.57
CA ILE A 351 -22.76 8.54 7.75
C ILE A 351 -22.02 7.20 7.76
N ALA A 352 -21.93 6.49 6.62
CA ALA A 352 -21.22 5.21 6.55
C ALA A 352 -19.73 5.37 6.89
N MET A 353 -19.05 6.40 6.35
CA MET A 353 -17.65 6.70 6.70
C MET A 353 -17.49 7.03 8.19
N TRP A 354 -18.43 7.80 8.76
CA TRP A 354 -18.43 8.12 10.19
C TRP A 354 -18.60 6.87 11.06
N ILE A 355 -19.54 5.99 10.72
CA ILE A 355 -19.74 4.72 11.43
C ILE A 355 -18.47 3.87 11.37
N VAL A 356 -17.85 3.72 10.19
CA VAL A 356 -16.63 2.91 10.04
C VAL A 356 -15.50 3.46 10.91
N SER A 357 -15.33 4.78 10.95
CA SER A 357 -14.37 5.43 11.84
C SER A 357 -14.67 5.21 13.33
N LEU A 358 -15.94 5.15 13.73
CA LEU A 358 -16.34 4.94 15.13
C LEU A 358 -16.16 3.49 15.60
N VAL A 359 -16.41 2.51 14.73
CA VAL A 359 -16.30 1.09 15.08
C VAL A 359 -14.86 0.56 14.98
N GLY A 360 -13.88 1.46 14.82
CA GLY A 360 -12.47 1.12 14.73
C GLY A 360 -12.04 0.56 13.38
N GLY A 361 -12.90 0.62 12.36
CA GLY A 361 -12.52 0.30 10.99
C GLY A 361 -11.63 1.39 10.41
N ALA A 362 -10.58 0.98 9.72
CA ALA A 362 -9.73 1.88 8.95
C ALA A 362 -10.23 1.84 7.49
N LEU A 363 -11.18 2.71 7.15
CA LEU A 363 -11.56 2.98 5.77
C LEU A 363 -10.72 4.09 5.19
#